data_AF-A0A7H8NEJ1-F1
#
_entry.id   AF-A0A7H8NEJ1-F1
#
_cell.length_a   1.000
_cell.length_b   1.000
_cell.length_c   1.000
_cell.angle_alpha   90.00
_cell.angle_beta   90.00
_cell.angle_gamma   90.00
#
_symmetry.space_group_name_H-M   'P 1'
#
loop_
_entity.id
_entity.type
_entity.pdbx_description
1 polymer ?
#
loop_
_entity_poly.entity_id
_entity_poly.type
_entity_poly.pdbx_seq_one_letter_code
_entity_poly.pdbx_strand_id
1 'polypeptide(L)'
;MGGQRVEAAWGRLGSWARTNAPSAYADGVQVSPAEIEEAGRALGVPFPEELVVLSLCRGRGGLDRLPGGALMDPDEILSRTLLMRDLLADAVSDGEAHDDYWHHAYLFFADDDVNGLAMDCRPGDGFGAVGLFNEYSGVSFDRAPSLAAYLEELANSLETGSAFDGYVPIAFDGGLLWEPAGAEREEPHPDPRSLLAVRAALARPAEQASAAAPARGPQPDPERRSPTPGAGAEQAGGASAPLFVRQVVRPAPQPGAWQNTDGDGRARYTCLSFVHGIDEDELLRRYGALTEPPHRWTRPDVVAAVERRCLPAVRIGRAAGGWVFAAEEWQDPIEPSGYGMRVETLRRLSAGTRAVALQIADLRMHVFDDGDIVSEFGTNLLWREGRADLFESAKERSGLEAHGLTARVRLALLRGLLRRELGIVLADHALHGPLTAAHFLPLLHDPPAASSFGEGMGRLLADVPDQRLRSALTGQVRHLAERSGLATYPEVGQALDDVGRGWTGPVDDDSPLGLRLRTVRAETQAIQRIRYVGRRGAPGEPTALNRVEELAWWRREEAASALHALVLLPPRVAAPVVQHARHTPHWRADLLAEVTAVCSG
;
A
#
# COMPACT_ATOMS: atom_id res chain seq x y z
N MET A 1 -28.20 -17.11 30.69
CA MET A 1 -28.07 -15.73 31.26
C MET A 1 -27.47 -14.76 30.26
N GLY A 2 -26.57 -15.20 29.37
CA GLY A 2 -26.01 -14.37 28.30
C GLY A 2 -27.06 -13.70 27.40
N GLY A 3 -28.11 -14.44 26.98
CA GLY A 3 -29.17 -13.89 26.14
C GLY A 3 -29.89 -12.67 26.73
N GLN A 4 -30.23 -12.69 28.02
CA GLN A 4 -30.87 -11.54 28.68
C GLN A 4 -29.97 -10.30 28.73
N ARG A 5 -28.64 -10.51 28.86
CA ARG A 5 -27.66 -9.42 28.83
C ARG A 5 -27.56 -8.80 27.43
N VAL A 6 -27.56 -9.63 26.38
CA VAL A 6 -27.63 -9.16 24.99
C VAL A 6 -28.88 -8.32 24.76
N GLU A 7 -30.06 -8.80 25.17
CA GLU A 7 -31.32 -8.07 25.00
C GLU A 7 -31.29 -6.71 25.73
N ALA A 8 -30.78 -6.68 26.97
CA ALA A 8 -30.65 -5.46 27.76
C ALA A 8 -29.67 -4.46 27.13
N ALA A 9 -28.49 -4.93 26.70
CA ALA A 9 -27.49 -4.10 26.02
C ALA A 9 -28.03 -3.55 24.70
N TRP A 10 -28.67 -4.39 23.88
CA TRP A 10 -29.27 -3.98 22.62
C TRP A 10 -30.35 -2.90 22.80
N GLY A 11 -31.20 -3.03 23.83
CA GLY A 11 -32.18 -2.02 24.19
C GLY A 11 -31.54 -0.66 24.52
N ARG A 12 -30.40 -0.66 25.22
CA ARG A 12 -29.62 0.56 25.51
C ARG A 12 -29.05 1.18 24.23
N LEU A 13 -28.41 0.38 23.39
CA LEU A 13 -27.88 0.82 22.08
C LEU A 13 -28.98 1.46 21.22
N GLY A 14 -30.13 0.79 21.08
CA GLY A 14 -31.26 1.31 20.30
C GLY A 14 -31.92 2.55 20.91
N SER A 15 -31.95 2.68 22.24
CA SER A 15 -32.43 3.90 22.89
C SER A 15 -31.47 5.08 22.68
N TRP A 16 -30.17 4.83 22.79
CA TRP A 16 -29.14 5.84 22.57
C TRP A 16 -29.14 6.29 21.11
N ALA A 17 -29.16 5.37 20.15
CA ALA A 17 -29.12 5.67 18.72
C ALA A 17 -30.32 6.52 18.29
N ARG A 18 -31.55 6.17 18.69
CA ARG A 18 -32.74 6.99 18.39
C ARG A 18 -32.63 8.43 18.86
N THR A 19 -31.94 8.65 19.99
CA THR A 19 -31.84 9.97 20.62
C THR A 19 -30.69 10.78 20.04
N ASN A 20 -29.52 10.16 19.87
CA ASN A 20 -28.27 10.87 19.57
C ASN A 20 -27.81 10.69 18.12
N ALA A 21 -28.14 9.57 17.49
CA ALA A 21 -27.70 9.20 16.15
C ALA A 21 -28.84 8.56 15.33
N PRO A 22 -29.96 9.26 15.09
CA PRO A 22 -31.13 8.72 14.41
C PRO A 22 -30.88 8.16 13.01
N SER A 23 -29.85 8.61 12.27
CA SER A 23 -29.51 8.03 10.97
C SER A 23 -28.73 6.72 11.06
N ALA A 24 -28.11 6.43 12.22
CA ALA A 24 -27.51 5.13 12.51
C ALA A 24 -28.50 4.14 13.15
N TYR A 25 -29.73 4.58 13.40
CA TYR A 25 -30.80 3.71 13.85
C TYR A 25 -31.48 3.07 12.64
N ALA A 26 -31.40 1.75 12.54
CA ALA A 26 -32.16 0.98 11.57
C ALA A 26 -33.48 0.50 12.17
N ASP A 27 -34.52 0.54 11.34
CA ASP A 27 -35.75 -0.19 11.58
C ASP A 27 -35.46 -1.68 11.63
N GLY A 28 -36.25 -2.40 12.42
CA GLY A 28 -35.99 -3.81 12.65
C GLY A 28 -36.34 -4.69 11.46
N VAL A 29 -35.40 -5.55 11.07
CA VAL A 29 -35.64 -6.64 10.11
C VAL A 29 -36.08 -7.86 10.90
N GLN A 30 -37.27 -8.39 10.60
CA GLN A 30 -37.78 -9.59 11.27
C GLN A 30 -36.94 -10.80 10.87
N VAL A 31 -36.41 -11.50 11.87
CA VAL A 31 -35.70 -12.76 11.71
C VAL A 31 -36.44 -13.81 12.51
N SER A 32 -36.77 -14.93 11.87
CA SER A 32 -37.45 -16.05 12.52
C SER A 32 -36.45 -17.00 13.19
N PRO A 33 -36.83 -17.66 14.30
CA PRO A 33 -36.01 -18.73 14.88
C PRO A 33 -35.69 -19.87 13.91
N ALA A 34 -36.57 -20.11 12.93
CA ALA A 34 -36.41 -21.18 11.94
C ALA A 34 -35.26 -20.91 10.96
N GLU A 35 -35.11 -19.67 10.50
CA GLU A 35 -34.00 -19.24 9.62
C GLU A 35 -32.65 -19.40 10.34
N ILE A 36 -32.58 -18.98 11.60
CA ILE A 36 -31.35 -19.12 12.42
C ILE A 36 -30.98 -20.60 12.60
N GLU A 37 -31.98 -21.45 12.88
CA GLU A 37 -31.76 -22.88 13.03
C GLU A 37 -31.33 -23.54 11.70
N GLU A 38 -31.90 -23.11 10.58
CA GLU A 38 -31.53 -23.57 9.24
C GLU A 38 -30.09 -23.19 8.88
N ALA A 39 -29.69 -21.95 9.10
CA ALA A 39 -28.32 -21.49 8.89
C ALA A 39 -27.32 -22.28 9.76
N GLY A 40 -27.63 -22.49 11.04
CA GLY A 40 -26.79 -23.30 11.93
C GLY A 40 -26.66 -24.76 11.49
N ARG A 41 -27.76 -25.37 11.02
CA ARG A 41 -27.72 -26.74 10.45
C ARG A 41 -26.88 -26.80 9.17
N ALA A 42 -27.03 -25.83 8.27
CA ALA A 42 -26.27 -25.76 7.02
C ALA A 42 -24.76 -25.59 7.27
N LEU A 43 -24.38 -24.79 8.26
CA LEU A 43 -22.98 -24.61 8.65
C LEU A 43 -22.42 -25.80 9.45
N GLY A 44 -23.27 -26.67 9.98
CA GLY A 44 -22.87 -27.73 10.91
C GLY A 44 -22.35 -27.19 12.25
N VAL A 45 -22.72 -25.96 12.61
CA VAL A 45 -22.29 -25.27 13.83
C VAL A 45 -23.53 -24.65 14.49
N PRO A 46 -23.87 -25.03 15.73
CA PRO A 46 -24.99 -24.41 16.42
C PRO A 46 -24.67 -22.94 16.73
N PHE A 47 -25.60 -22.04 16.44
CA PHE A 47 -25.43 -20.63 16.78
C PHE A 47 -25.46 -20.46 18.31
N PRO A 48 -24.50 -19.73 18.91
CA PRO A 48 -24.51 -19.44 20.34
C PRO A 48 -25.79 -18.72 20.78
N GLU A 49 -26.30 -19.00 21.99
CA GLU A 49 -27.52 -18.37 22.55
C GLU A 49 -27.51 -16.84 22.40
N GLU A 50 -26.36 -16.22 22.68
CA GLU A 50 -26.18 -14.77 22.58
C GLU A 50 -26.35 -14.24 21.15
N LEU A 51 -25.86 -14.97 20.14
CA LEU A 51 -26.02 -14.62 18.73
C LEU A 51 -27.48 -14.80 18.27
N VAL A 52 -28.14 -15.87 18.70
CA VAL A 52 -29.57 -16.09 18.43
C VAL A 52 -30.40 -14.91 18.97
N VAL A 53 -30.15 -14.49 20.22
CA VAL A 53 -30.87 -13.37 20.82
C VAL A 53 -30.57 -12.07 20.10
N LEU A 54 -29.32 -11.81 19.70
CA LEU A 54 -28.98 -10.63 18.92
C LEU A 54 -29.75 -10.59 17.60
N SER A 55 -29.77 -11.69 16.83
CA SER A 55 -30.51 -11.80 15.56
C SER A 55 -32.00 -11.52 15.75
N LEU A 56 -32.61 -12.03 16.83
CA LEU A 56 -34.02 -11.75 17.16
C LEU A 56 -34.24 -10.30 17.61
N CYS A 57 -33.29 -9.72 18.35
CA CYS A 57 -33.36 -8.34 18.82
C CYS A 57 -33.26 -7.32 17.67
N ARG A 58 -32.58 -7.66 16.56
CA ARG A 58 -32.56 -6.82 15.35
C ARG A 58 -33.97 -6.52 14.85
N GLY A 59 -34.93 -7.44 15.00
CA GLY A 59 -36.33 -7.21 14.64
C GLY A 59 -37.04 -6.08 15.40
N ARG A 60 -36.43 -5.56 16.48
CA ARG A 60 -36.96 -4.42 17.26
C ARG A 60 -36.28 -3.09 16.92
N GLY A 61 -35.40 -3.09 15.91
CA GLY A 61 -34.56 -1.95 15.53
C GLY A 61 -33.38 -1.75 16.48
N GLY A 62 -32.40 -0.96 16.06
CA GLY A 62 -31.17 -0.73 16.80
C GLY A 62 -30.09 -0.12 15.92
N LEU A 63 -28.83 -0.35 16.25
CA LEU A 63 -27.72 0.02 15.36
C LEU A 63 -27.70 -0.90 14.15
N ASP A 64 -27.45 -0.35 12.96
CA ASP A 64 -27.23 -1.11 11.73
C ASP A 64 -25.79 -1.64 11.64
N ARG A 65 -24.84 -0.90 12.21
CA ARG A 65 -23.40 -1.16 12.18
C ARG A 65 -22.80 -1.17 13.59
N LEU A 66 -21.93 -2.14 13.84
CA LEU A 66 -21.05 -2.21 15.00
C LEU A 66 -19.63 -1.72 14.64
N PRO A 67 -18.79 -1.39 15.62
CA PRO A 67 -17.35 -1.26 15.39
C PRO A 67 -16.77 -2.56 14.84
N GLY A 68 -16.42 -2.57 13.55
CA GLY A 68 -15.95 -3.77 12.84
C GLY A 68 -16.93 -4.35 11.81
N GLY A 69 -18.09 -3.70 11.55
CA GLY A 69 -18.90 -4.04 10.38
C GLY A 69 -20.40 -3.78 10.49
N ALA A 70 -21.09 -3.88 9.36
CA ALA A 70 -22.54 -4.00 9.29
C ALA A 70 -22.99 -5.35 9.85
N LEU A 71 -24.05 -5.35 10.66
CA LEU A 71 -24.58 -6.59 11.24
C LEU A 71 -25.18 -7.48 10.15
N MET A 72 -24.77 -8.75 10.15
CA MET A 72 -25.24 -9.73 9.18
C MET A 72 -26.53 -10.41 9.63
N ASP A 73 -27.44 -10.68 8.70
CA ASP A 73 -28.56 -11.60 8.91
C ASP A 73 -28.10 -13.08 8.83
N PRO A 74 -28.93 -14.06 9.22
CA PRO A 74 -28.50 -15.47 9.20
C PRO A 74 -28.06 -15.99 7.83
N ASP A 75 -28.65 -15.50 6.75
CA ASP A 75 -28.31 -15.93 5.38
C ASP A 75 -26.97 -15.32 4.94
N GLU A 76 -26.70 -14.08 5.31
CA GLU A 76 -25.41 -13.40 5.14
C GLU A 76 -24.30 -14.10 5.95
N ILE A 77 -24.58 -14.44 7.22
CA ILE A 77 -23.66 -15.22 8.08
C ILE A 77 -23.31 -16.55 7.41
N LEU A 78 -24.32 -17.28 6.95
CA LEU A 78 -24.17 -18.55 6.24
C LEU A 78 -23.28 -18.37 5.00
N SER A 79 -23.67 -17.44 4.13
CA SER A 79 -22.99 -17.20 2.84
C SER A 79 -21.53 -16.80 3.04
N ARG A 80 -21.26 -15.86 3.95
CA ARG A 80 -19.90 -15.38 4.22
C ARG A 80 -19.03 -16.44 4.88
N THR A 81 -19.59 -17.21 5.82
CA THR A 81 -18.86 -18.28 6.49
C THR A 81 -18.52 -19.43 5.54
N LEU A 82 -19.42 -19.78 4.61
CA LEU A 82 -19.14 -20.76 3.55
C LEU A 82 -18.05 -20.27 2.61
N LEU A 83 -18.10 -19.01 2.17
CA LEU A 83 -17.05 -18.41 1.33
C LEU A 83 -15.67 -18.54 1.98
N MET A 84 -15.54 -18.26 3.28
CA MET A 84 -14.25 -18.41 3.96
C MET A 84 -13.77 -19.86 4.04
N ARG A 85 -14.70 -20.82 4.21
CA ARG A 85 -14.35 -22.24 4.22
C ARG A 85 -13.85 -22.70 2.86
N ASP A 86 -14.47 -22.22 1.78
CA ASP A 86 -14.06 -22.51 0.41
C ASP A 86 -12.68 -21.90 0.10
N LEU A 87 -12.48 -20.61 0.44
CA LEU A 87 -11.19 -19.94 0.29
C LEU A 87 -10.07 -20.64 1.06
N LEU A 88 -10.34 -21.12 2.28
CA LEU A 88 -9.37 -21.87 3.06
C LEU A 88 -9.07 -23.25 2.44
N ALA A 89 -10.08 -23.94 1.90
CA ALA A 89 -9.88 -25.23 1.26
C ALA A 89 -8.93 -25.11 0.05
N ASP A 90 -9.10 -24.05 -0.74
CA ASP A 90 -8.21 -23.74 -1.88
C ASP A 90 -6.79 -23.36 -1.40
N ALA A 91 -6.68 -22.46 -0.41
CA ALA A 91 -5.38 -21.99 0.09
C ALA A 91 -4.56 -23.08 0.81
N VAL A 92 -5.22 -24.02 1.49
CA VAL A 92 -4.57 -25.20 2.09
C VAL A 92 -4.06 -26.15 1.00
N SER A 93 -4.81 -26.32 -0.09
CA SER A 93 -4.39 -27.15 -1.23
C SER A 93 -3.11 -26.60 -1.89
N ASP A 94 -2.94 -25.28 -1.89
CA ASP A 94 -1.77 -24.59 -2.46
C ASP A 94 -0.60 -24.43 -1.45
N GLY A 95 -0.79 -24.86 -0.20
CA GLY A 95 0.24 -24.80 0.85
C GLY A 95 0.51 -23.40 1.40
N GLU A 96 -0.40 -22.44 1.18
CA GLU A 96 -0.24 -21.04 1.57
C GLU A 96 -0.93 -20.69 2.90
N ALA A 97 -1.86 -21.52 3.38
CA ALA A 97 -2.64 -21.24 4.58
C ALA A 97 -2.02 -21.80 5.87
N HIS A 98 -2.17 -21.03 6.95
CA HIS A 98 -1.91 -21.48 8.32
C HIS A 98 -3.25 -21.82 9.01
N ASP A 99 -3.26 -22.87 9.84
CA ASP A 99 -4.44 -23.30 10.62
C ASP A 99 -5.03 -22.18 11.52
N ASP A 100 -4.25 -21.14 11.80
CA ASP A 100 -4.63 -20.00 12.63
C ASP A 100 -5.41 -18.91 11.87
N TYR A 101 -5.51 -19.00 10.53
CA TYR A 101 -6.17 -17.96 9.71
C TYR A 101 -7.69 -17.96 9.86
N TRP A 102 -8.32 -19.14 9.70
CA TRP A 102 -9.75 -19.34 9.85
C TRP A 102 -10.06 -20.76 10.32
N HIS A 103 -11.07 -20.93 11.17
CA HIS A 103 -11.50 -22.24 11.64
C HIS A 103 -12.97 -22.49 11.24
N HIS A 104 -13.32 -23.73 10.90
CA HIS A 104 -14.68 -24.07 10.46
C HIS A 104 -15.76 -23.74 11.51
N ALA A 105 -15.42 -23.76 12.80
CA ALA A 105 -16.32 -23.38 13.88
C ALA A 105 -16.30 -21.87 14.23
N TYR A 106 -15.69 -21.01 13.41
CA TYR A 106 -15.84 -19.56 13.54
C TYR A 106 -17.04 -19.10 12.71
N LEU A 107 -17.82 -18.18 13.26
CA LEU A 107 -18.96 -17.57 12.56
C LEU A 107 -18.74 -16.07 12.47
N PHE A 108 -18.88 -15.50 11.27
CA PHE A 108 -19.06 -14.06 11.16
C PHE A 108 -20.41 -13.64 11.73
N PHE A 109 -20.47 -12.41 12.25
CA PHE A 109 -21.75 -11.77 12.55
C PHE A 109 -21.78 -10.28 12.18
N ALA A 110 -20.66 -9.72 11.71
CA ALA A 110 -20.61 -8.40 11.08
C ALA A 110 -19.50 -8.31 10.02
N ASP A 111 -19.69 -7.53 8.94
CA ASP A 111 -18.74 -7.35 7.81
C ASP A 111 -18.43 -5.87 7.53
N ASP A 112 -17.20 -5.56 7.13
CA ASP A 112 -16.84 -4.29 6.50
C ASP A 112 -16.25 -4.46 5.07
N ASP A 113 -16.67 -5.52 4.39
CA ASP A 113 -16.22 -6.02 3.07
C ASP A 113 -14.85 -6.71 3.12
N VAL A 114 -13.92 -6.17 3.90
CA VAL A 114 -12.51 -6.61 3.98
C VAL A 114 -12.20 -7.34 5.28
N ASN A 115 -12.75 -6.85 6.39
CA ASN A 115 -12.62 -7.38 7.75
C ASN A 115 -14.01 -7.74 8.29
N GLY A 116 -14.07 -8.28 9.50
CA GLY A 116 -15.36 -8.50 10.14
C GLY A 116 -15.24 -8.94 11.60
N LEU A 117 -16.38 -8.96 12.28
CA LEU A 117 -16.48 -9.53 13.62
C LEU A 117 -16.82 -11.01 13.53
N ALA A 118 -16.02 -11.82 14.21
CA ALA A 118 -16.19 -13.26 14.28
C ALA A 118 -16.44 -13.72 15.71
N MET A 119 -17.09 -14.87 15.84
CA MET A 119 -17.36 -15.53 17.12
C MET A 119 -16.77 -16.93 17.14
N ASP A 120 -16.08 -17.29 18.23
CA ASP A 120 -15.54 -18.63 18.41
C ASP A 120 -16.65 -19.58 18.87
N CYS A 121 -17.07 -20.52 18.03
CA CYS A 121 -18.08 -21.51 18.39
C CYS A 121 -17.48 -22.89 18.69
N ARG A 122 -16.15 -22.98 18.90
CA ARG A 122 -15.51 -24.21 19.34
C ARG A 122 -15.92 -24.54 20.77
N PRO A 123 -16.18 -25.82 21.10
CA PRO A 123 -16.41 -26.22 22.48
C PRO A 123 -15.18 -25.91 23.36
N GLY A 124 -15.39 -25.23 24.48
CA GLY A 124 -14.34 -24.92 25.45
C GLY A 124 -14.48 -23.53 26.06
N ASP A 125 -13.41 -23.08 26.72
CA ASP A 125 -13.40 -21.80 27.47
C ASP A 125 -13.51 -20.56 26.55
N GLY A 126 -13.24 -20.71 25.25
CA GLY A 126 -13.39 -19.66 24.24
C GLY A 126 -14.78 -19.59 23.61
N PHE A 127 -15.71 -20.50 23.93
CA PHE A 127 -17.01 -20.54 23.28
C PHE A 127 -17.81 -19.24 23.50
N GLY A 128 -18.17 -18.58 22.39
CA GLY A 128 -18.88 -17.30 22.37
C GLY A 128 -17.98 -16.06 22.40
N ALA A 129 -16.66 -16.22 22.49
CA ALA A 129 -15.73 -15.09 22.46
C ALA A 129 -15.82 -14.33 21.13
N VAL A 130 -15.73 -13.00 21.21
CA VAL A 130 -15.78 -12.11 20.04
C VAL A 130 -14.37 -11.72 19.64
N GLY A 131 -14.11 -11.79 18.34
CA GLY A 131 -12.84 -11.46 17.73
C GLY A 131 -12.97 -10.60 16.48
N LEU A 132 -11.84 -10.06 16.03
CA LEU A 132 -11.71 -9.38 14.76
C LEU A 132 -11.03 -10.32 13.76
N PHE A 133 -11.67 -10.53 12.62
CA PHE A 133 -11.05 -11.08 11.43
C PHE A 133 -10.36 -9.96 10.65
N ASN A 134 -9.13 -10.19 10.20
CA ASN A 134 -8.40 -9.34 9.29
C ASN A 134 -7.91 -10.15 8.09
N GLU A 135 -8.12 -9.65 6.87
CA GLU A 135 -7.77 -10.36 5.64
C GLU A 135 -6.29 -10.80 5.57
N TYR A 136 -5.38 -10.09 6.24
CA TYR A 136 -3.95 -10.38 6.21
C TYR A 136 -3.49 -11.29 7.35
N SER A 137 -4.20 -11.29 8.49
CA SER A 137 -3.73 -11.95 9.71
C SER A 137 -4.68 -12.98 10.29
N GLY A 138 -5.86 -13.19 9.71
CA GLY A 138 -6.87 -14.11 10.22
C GLY A 138 -7.64 -13.55 11.41
N VAL A 139 -8.14 -14.44 12.29
CA VAL A 139 -8.99 -14.06 13.42
C VAL A 139 -8.21 -13.99 14.75
N SER A 140 -8.38 -12.90 15.50
CA SER A 140 -7.95 -12.79 16.91
C SER A 140 -9.16 -12.59 17.83
N PHE A 141 -9.31 -13.44 18.86
CA PHE A 141 -10.39 -13.37 19.86
C PHE A 141 -9.97 -12.58 21.11
N ASP A 142 -9.55 -11.34 20.92
CA ASP A 142 -9.07 -10.43 21.97
C ASP A 142 -10.03 -9.28 22.30
N ARG A 143 -11.20 -9.21 21.63
CA ARG A 143 -12.15 -8.09 21.80
C ARG A 143 -13.01 -8.25 23.05
N ALA A 144 -13.65 -9.40 23.22
CA ALA A 144 -14.49 -9.66 24.39
C ALA A 144 -14.64 -11.16 24.66
N PRO A 145 -14.80 -11.56 25.94
CA PRO A 145 -15.00 -12.95 26.30
C PRO A 145 -16.39 -13.49 25.89
N SER A 146 -17.35 -12.61 25.58
CA SER A 146 -18.65 -13.01 25.04
C SER A 146 -19.29 -11.86 24.25
N LEU A 147 -20.33 -12.15 23.45
CA LEU A 147 -21.09 -11.14 22.73
C LEU A 147 -21.84 -10.19 23.67
N ALA A 148 -22.41 -10.72 24.76
CA ALA A 148 -23.02 -9.90 25.79
C ALA A 148 -22.02 -8.89 26.39
N ALA A 149 -20.79 -9.33 26.70
CA ALA A 149 -19.75 -8.45 27.22
C ALA A 149 -19.35 -7.36 26.21
N TYR A 150 -19.19 -7.75 24.94
CA TYR A 150 -18.91 -6.82 23.84
C TYR A 150 -19.99 -5.71 23.73
N LEU A 151 -21.27 -6.11 23.68
CA LEU A 151 -22.39 -5.17 23.52
C LEU A 151 -22.61 -4.29 24.76
N GLU A 152 -22.37 -4.80 25.97
CA GLU A 152 -22.46 -4.01 27.19
C GLU A 152 -21.37 -2.93 27.26
N GLU A 153 -20.14 -3.27 26.91
CA GLU A 153 -19.04 -2.31 26.86
C GLU A 153 -19.26 -1.27 25.76
N LEU A 154 -19.77 -1.68 24.60
CA LEU A 154 -20.20 -0.79 23.53
C LEU A 154 -21.28 0.20 24.00
N ALA A 155 -22.31 -0.30 24.71
CA ALA A 155 -23.37 0.55 25.25
C ALA A 155 -22.84 1.53 26.29
N ASN A 156 -21.94 1.09 27.17
CA ASN A 156 -21.27 1.97 28.14
C ASN A 156 -20.47 3.07 27.44
N SER A 157 -19.75 2.73 26.37
CA SER A 157 -18.98 3.68 25.58
C SER A 157 -19.87 4.75 24.94
N LEU A 158 -20.98 4.35 24.31
CA LEU A 158 -21.93 5.32 23.73
C LEU A 158 -22.54 6.25 24.80
N GLU A 159 -22.92 5.69 25.94
CA GLU A 159 -23.56 6.48 27.02
C GLU A 159 -22.60 7.43 27.73
N THR A 160 -21.31 7.10 27.80
CA THR A 160 -20.31 7.88 28.55
C THR A 160 -19.36 8.68 27.66
N GLY A 161 -19.33 8.41 26.36
CA GLY A 161 -18.31 8.92 25.44
C GLY A 161 -16.92 8.30 25.66
N SER A 162 -16.81 7.21 26.43
CA SER A 162 -15.52 6.56 26.68
C SER A 162 -15.03 5.80 25.45
N ALA A 163 -13.73 5.53 25.40
CA ALA A 163 -13.17 4.66 24.38
C ALA A 163 -13.75 3.23 24.47
N PHE A 164 -14.05 2.64 23.33
CA PHE A 164 -14.36 1.25 23.09
C PHE A 164 -13.44 0.76 21.98
N ASP A 165 -12.71 -0.30 22.24
CA ASP A 165 -11.83 -0.91 21.25
C ASP A 165 -10.80 0.03 20.61
N GLY A 166 -10.37 1.05 21.37
CA GLY A 166 -9.47 2.09 20.87
C GLY A 166 -10.15 3.17 20.03
N TYR A 167 -11.48 3.29 20.06
CA TYR A 167 -12.26 4.34 19.40
C TYR A 167 -13.25 5.01 20.36
N VAL A 168 -13.48 6.32 20.23
CA VAL A 168 -14.55 7.04 20.92
C VAL A 168 -15.76 7.22 20.00
N PRO A 169 -16.98 7.05 20.51
CA PRO A 169 -18.18 7.28 19.73
C PRO A 169 -18.53 8.76 19.66
N ILE A 170 -18.87 9.24 18.46
CA ILE A 170 -19.25 10.62 18.21
C ILE A 170 -20.61 10.65 17.52
N ALA A 171 -21.59 11.22 18.20
CA ALA A 171 -22.87 11.60 17.60
C ALA A 171 -22.70 12.92 16.84
N PHE A 172 -22.90 12.90 15.52
CA PHE A 172 -22.73 14.08 14.68
C PHE A 172 -23.68 14.07 13.49
N ASP A 173 -24.40 15.19 13.28
CA ASP A 173 -25.43 15.34 12.22
C ASP A 173 -26.46 14.20 12.20
N GLY A 174 -26.81 13.72 13.39
CA GLY A 174 -27.70 12.58 13.57
C GLY A 174 -27.10 11.22 13.18
N GLY A 175 -25.82 11.12 12.80
CA GLY A 175 -25.11 9.86 12.58
C GLY A 175 -24.21 9.47 13.75
N LEU A 176 -23.81 8.20 13.80
CA LEU A 176 -22.81 7.66 14.72
C LEU A 176 -21.49 7.44 13.98
N LEU A 177 -20.42 8.02 14.50
CA LEU A 177 -19.07 7.93 13.98
C LEU A 177 -18.14 7.35 15.07
N TRP A 178 -17.09 6.66 14.65
CA TRP A 178 -16.06 6.12 15.55
C TRP A 178 -14.73 6.80 15.23
N GLU A 179 -14.14 7.49 16.23
CA GLU A 179 -12.87 8.20 16.07
C GLU A 179 -11.79 7.57 16.96
N PRO A 180 -10.53 7.44 16.53
CA PRO A 180 -9.49 6.81 17.34
C PRO A 180 -9.35 7.45 18.73
N ALA A 181 -9.45 6.64 19.79
CA ALA A 181 -9.23 7.04 21.16
C ALA A 181 -7.75 7.38 21.40
N GLY A 182 -7.50 8.48 22.11
CA GLY A 182 -6.13 8.91 22.45
C GLY A 182 -5.59 10.07 21.61
N ALA A 183 -6.29 10.48 20.55
CA ALA A 183 -5.87 11.63 19.76
C ALA A 183 -5.98 12.99 20.49
N GLU A 184 -6.72 13.07 21.61
CA GLU A 184 -6.78 14.26 22.47
C GLU A 184 -5.56 14.45 23.37
N ARG A 185 -4.87 13.37 23.77
CA ARG A 185 -3.89 13.42 24.87
C ARG A 185 -2.42 13.43 24.45
N GLU A 186 -2.15 13.38 23.16
CA GLU A 186 -0.76 13.40 22.73
C GLU A 186 -0.25 14.83 22.70
N GLU A 187 0.50 15.15 23.75
CA GLU A 187 1.46 16.25 23.80
C GLU A 187 2.21 16.36 22.46
N PRO A 188 2.65 17.57 22.06
CA PRO A 188 3.47 17.75 20.88
C PRO A 188 4.55 16.67 20.83
N HIS A 189 4.49 15.81 19.81
CA HIS A 189 5.49 14.75 19.69
C HIS A 189 6.85 15.41 19.58
N PRO A 190 7.85 14.98 20.37
CA PRO A 190 9.21 15.46 20.18
C PRO A 190 9.61 15.22 18.72
N ASP A 191 10.37 16.14 18.13
CA ASP A 191 10.74 16.07 16.71
C ASP A 191 11.38 14.69 16.42
N PRO A 192 10.74 13.84 15.60
CA PRO A 192 11.19 12.47 15.44
C PRO A 192 12.51 12.46 14.69
N ARG A 193 13.40 11.53 15.06
CA ARG A 193 14.66 11.37 14.34
C ARG A 193 14.38 10.96 12.89
N SER A 194 15.08 11.62 11.97
CA SER A 194 15.09 11.26 10.55
C SER A 194 15.82 9.93 10.36
N LEU A 195 15.08 8.91 9.92
CA LEU A 195 15.63 7.60 9.62
C LEU A 195 16.55 7.68 8.41
N LEU A 196 16.18 8.47 7.40
CA LEU A 196 17.01 8.69 6.22
C LEU A 196 18.35 9.33 6.59
N ALA A 197 18.37 10.33 7.47
CA ALA A 197 19.61 10.96 7.91
C ALA A 197 20.49 10.00 8.72
N VAL A 198 19.89 9.21 9.62
CA VAL A 198 20.61 8.18 10.39
C VAL A 198 21.24 7.15 9.44
N ARG A 199 20.47 6.63 8.49
CA ARG A 199 20.92 5.64 7.51
C ARG A 199 21.98 6.20 6.56
N ALA A 200 21.81 7.42 6.06
CA ALA A 200 22.80 8.10 5.23
C ALA A 200 24.13 8.34 5.98
N ALA A 201 24.07 8.65 7.29
CA ALA A 201 25.27 8.79 8.11
C ALA A 201 26.04 7.46 8.25
N LEU A 202 25.31 6.34 8.39
CA LEU A 202 25.90 5.00 8.48
C LEU A 202 26.43 4.46 7.14
N ALA A 203 25.82 4.85 6.02
CA ALA A 203 26.20 4.38 4.69
C ALA A 203 27.50 5.03 4.14
N ARG A 204 27.79 6.28 4.55
CA ARG A 204 28.92 7.08 4.04
C ARG A 204 30.28 6.35 4.03
N PRO A 205 30.73 5.67 5.10
CA PRO A 205 32.03 5.01 5.11
C PRO A 205 32.13 3.85 4.10
N ALA A 206 31.05 3.07 3.94
CA ALA A 206 31.02 1.93 3.04
C ALA A 206 31.04 2.38 1.56
N GLU A 207 30.35 3.46 1.24
CA GLU A 207 30.32 4.04 -0.11
C GLU A 207 31.65 4.68 -0.49
N GLN A 208 32.30 5.40 0.44
CA GLN A 208 33.65 5.93 0.23
C GLN A 208 34.67 4.82 -0.02
N ALA A 209 34.57 3.69 0.70
CA ALA A 209 35.42 2.53 0.45
C ALA A 209 35.17 1.87 -0.91
N SER A 210 33.90 1.80 -1.35
CA SER A 210 33.52 1.27 -2.68
C SER A 210 34.00 2.17 -3.82
N ALA A 211 33.81 3.49 -3.70
CA ALA A 211 34.24 4.46 -4.70
C ALA A 211 35.78 4.56 -4.83
N ALA A 212 36.51 4.30 -3.75
CA ALA A 212 37.97 4.27 -3.74
C ALA A 212 38.56 2.97 -4.31
N ALA A 213 37.75 1.91 -4.49
CA ALA A 213 38.24 0.67 -5.08
C ALA A 213 38.55 0.89 -6.58
N PRO A 214 39.79 0.66 -7.05
CA PRO A 214 40.10 0.78 -8.46
C PRO A 214 39.21 -0.17 -9.25
N ALA A 215 38.61 0.33 -10.34
CA ALA A 215 37.82 -0.47 -11.26
C ALA A 215 38.63 -1.72 -11.61
N ARG A 216 38.20 -2.88 -11.10
CA ARG A 216 38.86 -4.15 -11.42
C ARG A 216 38.77 -4.28 -12.94
N GLY A 217 39.93 -4.15 -13.61
CA GLY A 217 40.02 -4.36 -15.05
C GLY A 217 39.43 -5.72 -15.41
N PRO A 218 38.98 -5.91 -16.67
CA PRO A 218 38.40 -7.17 -17.11
C PRO A 218 39.34 -8.31 -16.73
N GLN A 219 38.85 -9.17 -15.84
CA GLN A 219 39.59 -10.33 -15.34
C GLN A 219 39.97 -11.17 -16.57
N PRO A 220 41.27 -11.43 -16.84
CA PRO A 220 41.66 -12.14 -18.04
C PRO A 220 41.06 -13.54 -18.02
N ASP A 221 40.43 -13.86 -19.14
CA ASP A 221 39.80 -15.14 -19.44
C ASP A 221 40.76 -16.30 -19.12
N PRO A 222 40.41 -17.26 -18.22
CA PRO A 222 41.34 -18.30 -17.78
C PRO A 222 41.70 -19.35 -18.86
N GLU A 223 41.25 -19.19 -20.10
CA GLU A 223 41.46 -20.18 -21.16
C GLU A 223 42.29 -19.68 -22.34
N ARG A 224 43.57 -19.37 -22.15
CA ARG A 224 44.57 -19.39 -23.24
C ARG A 224 45.97 -19.74 -22.71
N ARG A 225 46.17 -21.00 -22.32
CA ARG A 225 47.52 -21.59 -22.24
C ARG A 225 47.85 -22.25 -23.58
N SER A 226 48.73 -21.62 -24.35
CA SER A 226 49.38 -22.24 -25.51
C SER A 226 50.35 -23.35 -25.04
N PRO A 227 50.48 -24.47 -25.78
CA PRO A 227 51.35 -25.56 -25.38
C PRO A 227 52.80 -25.33 -25.81
N THR A 228 53.74 -25.60 -24.90
CA THR A 228 55.18 -25.69 -25.18
C THR A 228 55.55 -27.12 -25.60
N PRO A 229 56.42 -27.33 -26.60
CA PRO A 229 56.82 -28.66 -27.06
C PRO A 229 58.17 -29.12 -26.46
N GLY A 230 58.32 -30.43 -26.28
CA GLY A 230 59.59 -31.11 -25.98
C GLY A 230 59.35 -32.42 -25.21
N ALA A 231 59.26 -33.59 -25.85
CA ALA A 231 60.34 -34.43 -26.39
C ALA A 231 61.09 -35.25 -25.32
N GLY A 232 60.97 -36.59 -25.39
CA GLY A 232 62.02 -37.52 -24.91
C GLY A 232 61.57 -38.76 -24.12
N ALA A 233 61.49 -39.91 -24.83
CA ALA A 233 61.88 -41.29 -24.45
C ALA A 233 61.25 -41.99 -23.20
N GLU A 234 60.47 -43.08 -23.41
CA GLU A 234 60.83 -44.52 -23.17
C GLU A 234 61.09 -44.87 -21.67
N GLN A 235 60.46 -45.82 -20.98
CA GLN A 235 60.02 -47.18 -21.33
C GLN A 235 59.12 -47.78 -20.21
N ALA A 236 58.24 -48.70 -20.60
CA ALA A 236 57.72 -49.89 -19.90
C ALA A 236 57.04 -49.82 -18.51
N GLY A 237 55.80 -50.33 -18.45
CA GLY A 237 55.16 -50.82 -17.21
C GLY A 237 53.64 -50.74 -17.27
N GLY A 238 52.96 -51.86 -17.54
CA GLY A 238 51.51 -51.92 -17.70
C GLY A 238 50.70 -51.75 -16.41
N ALA A 239 49.55 -51.09 -16.53
CA ALA A 239 48.33 -51.35 -15.76
C ALA A 239 47.19 -50.47 -16.34
N SER A 240 45.99 -51.03 -16.43
CA SER A 240 44.76 -50.37 -16.90
C SER A 240 44.50 -49.03 -16.21
N ALA A 241 44.16 -48.00 -16.99
CA ALA A 241 43.52 -46.78 -16.52
C ALA A 241 42.28 -46.46 -17.38
N PRO A 242 41.17 -46.02 -16.77
CA PRO A 242 39.88 -45.88 -17.43
C PRO A 242 39.83 -44.69 -18.40
N LEU A 243 39.03 -44.87 -19.45
CA LEU A 243 38.67 -43.86 -20.44
C LEU A 243 37.90 -42.72 -19.74
N PHE A 244 38.58 -41.62 -19.39
CA PHE A 244 37.91 -40.39 -19.00
C PHE A 244 37.46 -39.65 -20.26
N VAL A 245 36.19 -39.83 -20.64
CA VAL A 245 35.51 -38.90 -21.54
C VAL A 245 35.41 -37.57 -20.81
N ARG A 246 36.25 -36.60 -21.19
CA ARG A 246 36.20 -35.23 -20.69
C ARG A 246 34.88 -34.62 -21.18
N GLN A 247 33.84 -34.72 -20.35
CA GLN A 247 32.57 -34.06 -20.58
C GLN A 247 32.85 -32.55 -20.59
N VAL A 248 32.84 -31.95 -21.79
CA VAL A 248 32.82 -30.49 -21.91
C VAL A 248 31.47 -30.06 -21.36
N VAL A 249 31.43 -29.73 -20.08
CA VAL A 249 30.28 -29.07 -19.46
C VAL A 249 30.19 -27.71 -20.14
N ARG A 250 29.33 -27.60 -21.16
CA ARG A 250 28.92 -26.30 -21.67
C ARG A 250 28.28 -25.57 -20.48
N PRO A 251 28.75 -24.36 -20.11
CA PRO A 251 28.06 -23.57 -19.11
C PRO A 251 26.60 -23.40 -19.56
N ALA A 252 25.67 -23.58 -18.63
CA ALA A 252 24.26 -23.35 -18.90
C ALA A 252 24.10 -21.94 -19.50
N PRO A 253 23.30 -21.75 -20.56
CA PRO A 253 23.08 -20.43 -21.13
C PRO A 253 22.59 -19.50 -20.03
N GLN A 254 23.24 -18.35 -19.87
CA GLN A 254 22.80 -17.35 -18.91
C GLN A 254 21.35 -16.97 -19.23
N PRO A 255 20.43 -16.94 -18.25
CA PRO A 255 19.06 -16.49 -18.48
C PRO A 255 19.11 -15.06 -19.02
N GLY A 256 18.40 -14.80 -20.12
CA GLY A 256 18.37 -13.46 -20.72
C GLY A 256 17.78 -12.41 -19.77
N ALA A 257 18.02 -11.11 -20.01
CA ALA A 257 17.58 -9.96 -19.21
C ALA A 257 16.18 -10.08 -18.56
N TRP A 258 15.25 -10.71 -19.27
CA TRP A 258 13.83 -10.84 -18.92
C TRP A 258 13.47 -12.11 -18.12
N GLN A 259 14.33 -13.13 -18.08
CA GLN A 259 14.06 -14.44 -17.45
C GLN A 259 14.57 -14.52 -16.01
N ASN A 260 14.87 -13.38 -15.42
CA ASN A 260 15.50 -13.32 -14.12
C ASN A 260 14.38 -13.44 -13.06
N THR A 261 13.99 -14.67 -12.76
CA THR A 261 13.27 -15.00 -11.54
C THR A 261 14.28 -15.35 -10.45
N ASP A 262 14.05 -15.03 -9.18
CA ASP A 262 14.85 -15.61 -8.09
C ASP A 262 14.69 -17.14 -8.04
N GLY A 263 15.41 -17.80 -7.12
CA GLY A 263 15.34 -19.26 -6.96
C GLY A 263 13.93 -19.78 -6.69
N ASP A 264 13.02 -18.89 -6.27
CA ASP A 264 11.63 -19.16 -5.91
C ASP A 264 10.65 -18.77 -7.03
N GLY A 265 11.13 -18.35 -8.21
CA GLY A 265 10.28 -18.05 -9.36
C GLY A 265 9.71 -16.63 -9.41
N ARG A 266 10.10 -15.71 -8.51
CA ARG A 266 9.61 -14.31 -8.50
C ARG A 266 10.41 -13.42 -9.43
N ALA A 267 9.73 -12.57 -10.21
CA ALA A 267 10.36 -11.60 -11.09
C ALA A 267 11.35 -10.69 -10.32
N ARG A 268 12.59 -10.61 -10.79
CA ARG A 268 13.68 -9.86 -10.12
C ARG A 268 13.61 -8.34 -10.27
N TYR A 269 12.64 -7.83 -11.02
CA TYR A 269 12.38 -6.39 -11.22
C TYR A 269 10.93 -6.09 -10.88
N THR A 270 10.72 -4.95 -10.24
CA THR A 270 9.40 -4.45 -9.89
C THR A 270 8.79 -3.74 -11.09
N CYS A 271 9.57 -2.87 -11.74
CA CYS A 271 9.15 -2.06 -12.89
C CYS A 271 10.32 -1.77 -13.85
N LEU A 272 10.01 -1.69 -15.15
CA LEU A 272 10.86 -1.11 -16.19
C LEU A 272 10.15 0.08 -16.85
N SER A 273 10.81 1.22 -16.89
CA SER A 273 10.31 2.42 -17.60
C SER A 273 11.20 2.71 -18.79
N PHE A 274 10.62 3.08 -19.93
CA PHE A 274 11.30 3.46 -21.16
C PHE A 274 10.88 4.87 -21.54
N VAL A 275 11.82 5.74 -21.90
CA VAL A 275 11.53 7.10 -22.36
C VAL A 275 12.29 7.38 -23.64
N HIS A 276 11.59 7.94 -24.63
CA HIS A 276 12.16 8.18 -25.94
C HIS A 276 12.85 9.54 -26.02
N GLY A 277 13.96 9.64 -26.75
CA GLY A 277 14.54 10.91 -27.16
C GLY A 277 15.21 11.74 -26.05
N ILE A 278 15.43 11.17 -24.87
CA ILE A 278 16.18 11.80 -23.77
C ILE A 278 17.44 11.00 -23.43
N ASP A 279 18.36 11.59 -22.65
CA ASP A 279 19.55 10.92 -22.16
C ASP A 279 19.35 10.33 -20.73
N GLU A 280 20.39 9.67 -20.22
CA GLU A 280 20.36 8.99 -18.93
C GLU A 280 20.23 9.97 -17.76
N ASP A 281 20.85 11.15 -17.86
CA ASP A 281 20.84 12.17 -16.82
C ASP A 281 19.48 12.87 -16.73
N GLU A 282 18.84 13.14 -17.87
CA GLU A 282 17.47 13.64 -17.91
C GLU A 282 16.48 12.61 -17.36
N LEU A 283 16.67 11.32 -17.67
CA LEU A 283 15.83 10.26 -17.11
C LEU A 283 15.97 10.19 -15.58
N LEU A 284 17.19 10.30 -15.03
CA LEU A 284 17.43 10.40 -13.58
C LEU A 284 16.72 11.60 -12.98
N ARG A 285 16.85 12.79 -13.59
CA ARG A 285 16.19 14.00 -13.11
C ARG A 285 14.67 13.84 -13.08
N ARG A 286 14.06 13.28 -14.12
CA ARG A 286 12.61 13.06 -14.19
C ARG A 286 12.10 12.02 -13.19
N TYR A 287 12.93 11.04 -12.83
CA TYR A 287 12.64 10.13 -11.72
C TYR A 287 12.74 10.78 -10.33
N GLY A 288 13.32 11.98 -10.24
CA GLY A 288 13.53 12.67 -8.98
C GLY A 288 14.81 12.25 -8.26
N ALA A 289 15.85 11.87 -9.01
CA ALA A 289 17.17 11.52 -8.47
C ALA A 289 17.72 12.64 -7.58
N LEU A 290 18.34 12.25 -6.46
CA LEU A 290 19.02 13.18 -5.57
C LEU A 290 20.26 13.80 -6.24
N THR A 291 20.69 14.97 -5.80
CA THR A 291 21.83 15.73 -6.37
C THR A 291 23.20 15.06 -6.19
N GLU A 292 23.24 13.83 -5.66
CA GLU A 292 24.46 13.06 -5.58
C GLU A 292 24.90 12.62 -6.99
N PRO A 293 26.22 12.57 -7.27
CA PRO A 293 26.68 12.11 -8.56
C PRO A 293 26.22 10.67 -8.81
N PRO A 294 25.72 10.34 -10.02
CA PRO A 294 25.27 9.00 -10.31
C PRO A 294 26.43 8.00 -10.19
N HIS A 295 26.13 6.85 -9.61
CA HIS A 295 27.07 5.76 -9.45
C HIS A 295 26.92 4.72 -10.56
N ARG A 296 27.93 3.87 -10.74
CA ARG A 296 27.81 2.68 -11.60
C ARG A 296 27.55 1.47 -10.71
N TRP A 297 26.31 1.03 -10.65
CA TRP A 297 25.89 -0.06 -9.77
C TRP A 297 25.48 -1.30 -10.56
N THR A 298 25.93 -2.46 -10.09
CA THR A 298 25.32 -3.74 -10.44
C THR A 298 24.01 -3.91 -9.66
N ARG A 299 23.18 -4.89 -10.03
CA ARG A 299 21.94 -5.18 -9.29
C ARG A 299 22.16 -5.45 -7.79
N PRO A 300 23.10 -6.32 -7.39
CA PRO A 300 23.42 -6.51 -5.97
C PRO A 300 23.81 -5.20 -5.27
N ASP A 301 24.54 -4.31 -5.94
CA ASP A 301 24.93 -3.02 -5.36
C ASP A 301 23.70 -2.15 -5.06
N VAL A 302 22.73 -2.11 -5.98
CA VAL A 302 21.48 -1.35 -5.81
C VAL A 302 20.63 -1.90 -4.69
N VAL A 303 20.40 -3.22 -4.65
CA VAL A 303 19.65 -3.86 -3.57
C VAL A 303 20.27 -3.52 -2.21
N ALA A 304 21.59 -3.68 -2.10
CA ALA A 304 22.31 -3.37 -0.87
C ALA A 304 22.30 -1.86 -0.54
N ALA A 305 22.30 -0.97 -1.54
CA ALA A 305 22.20 0.47 -1.34
C ALA A 305 20.81 0.88 -0.84
N VAL A 306 19.74 0.31 -1.42
CA VAL A 306 18.34 0.52 -0.99
C VAL A 306 18.14 0.06 0.45
N GLU A 307 18.69 -1.09 0.83
CA GLU A 307 18.64 -1.58 2.21
C GLU A 307 19.40 -0.64 3.16
N ARG A 308 20.59 -0.19 2.77
CA ARG A 308 21.43 0.69 3.61
C ARG A 308 20.84 2.08 3.81
N ARG A 309 20.26 2.68 2.77
CA ARG A 309 19.75 4.07 2.82
C ARG A 309 18.25 4.17 3.05
N CYS A 310 17.52 3.06 2.93
CA CYS A 310 16.06 3.00 2.97
C CYS A 310 15.37 3.91 1.92
N LEU A 311 16.08 4.28 0.86
CA LEU A 311 15.54 5.03 -0.29
C LEU A 311 15.47 4.13 -1.51
N PRO A 312 14.45 4.28 -2.37
CA PRO A 312 14.43 3.59 -3.65
C PRO A 312 15.59 4.06 -4.53
N ALA A 313 15.97 3.22 -5.48
CA ALA A 313 17.01 3.51 -6.45
C ALA A 313 16.64 2.90 -7.82
N VAL A 314 17.10 3.56 -8.88
CA VAL A 314 16.94 3.08 -10.25
C VAL A 314 18.30 2.83 -10.88
N ARG A 315 18.38 1.85 -11.78
CA ARG A 315 19.48 1.72 -12.74
C ARG A 315 19.02 2.10 -14.13
N ILE A 316 19.83 2.86 -14.85
CA ILE A 316 19.50 3.39 -16.16
C ILE A 316 20.48 2.89 -17.21
N GLY A 317 19.92 2.59 -18.38
CA GLY A 317 20.69 2.26 -19.56
C GLY A 317 19.96 2.65 -20.84
N ARG A 318 20.48 2.15 -21.97
CA ARG A 318 19.97 2.44 -23.30
C ARG A 318 19.36 1.20 -23.94
N ALA A 319 18.25 1.41 -24.63
CA ALA A 319 17.63 0.44 -25.53
C ALA A 319 17.77 0.94 -26.99
N ALA A 320 17.49 0.07 -27.96
CA ALA A 320 17.55 0.48 -29.36
C ALA A 320 16.45 1.50 -29.70
N GLY A 321 16.61 2.22 -30.82
CA GLY A 321 15.56 3.09 -31.34
C GLY A 321 15.39 4.42 -30.59
N GLY A 322 16.45 4.93 -29.94
CA GLY A 322 16.40 6.22 -29.24
C GLY A 322 15.78 6.17 -27.84
N TRP A 323 15.54 4.97 -27.31
CA TRP A 323 14.97 4.76 -25.99
C TRP A 323 16.05 4.66 -24.90
N VAL A 324 15.85 5.35 -23.80
CA VAL A 324 16.52 5.07 -22.52
C VAL A 324 15.57 4.31 -21.61
N PHE A 325 16.10 3.50 -20.69
CA PHE A 325 15.28 2.77 -19.73
C PHE A 325 15.76 2.98 -18.30
N ALA A 326 14.84 2.88 -17.35
CA ALA A 326 15.09 2.77 -15.92
C ALA A 326 14.58 1.42 -15.42
N ALA A 327 15.37 0.76 -14.58
CA ALA A 327 15.04 -0.50 -13.94
C ALA A 327 14.99 -0.33 -12.43
N GLU A 328 13.81 -0.61 -11.86
CA GLU A 328 13.57 -0.66 -10.43
C GLU A 328 13.71 -2.11 -9.96
N GLU A 329 14.81 -2.39 -9.28
CA GLU A 329 15.28 -3.75 -9.03
C GLU A 329 14.97 -4.28 -7.63
N TRP A 330 14.05 -3.61 -6.95
CA TRP A 330 13.69 -3.92 -5.58
C TRP A 330 12.18 -3.87 -5.40
N GLN A 331 11.62 -4.98 -4.90
CA GLN A 331 10.20 -5.12 -4.66
C GLN A 331 9.87 -4.42 -3.34
N ASP A 332 9.22 -3.27 -3.44
CA ASP A 332 8.70 -2.59 -2.26
C ASP A 332 7.50 -3.37 -1.76
N PRO A 333 7.52 -3.91 -0.52
CA PRO A 333 6.35 -4.57 0.04
C PRO A 333 5.18 -3.61 0.24
N ILE A 334 5.43 -2.30 0.32
CA ILE A 334 4.40 -1.27 0.44
C ILE A 334 3.93 -0.83 -0.95
N GLU A 335 4.85 -0.84 -1.94
CA GLU A 335 4.60 -0.36 -3.30
C GLU A 335 4.99 -1.45 -4.33
N PRO A 336 4.24 -2.57 -4.37
CA PRO A 336 4.61 -3.74 -5.19
C PRO A 336 4.60 -3.46 -6.70
N SER A 337 4.01 -2.34 -7.11
CA SER A 337 3.95 -1.89 -8.50
C SER A 337 5.23 -1.20 -8.98
N GLY A 338 6.05 -0.69 -8.06
CA GLY A 338 7.18 0.18 -8.40
C GLY A 338 6.74 1.62 -8.67
N TYR A 339 7.66 2.57 -8.47
CA TYR A 339 7.42 4.00 -8.59
C TYR A 339 7.25 4.45 -10.04
N GLY A 340 7.86 3.75 -10.99
CA GLY A 340 7.75 3.99 -12.43
C GLY A 340 6.39 3.68 -13.04
N MET A 341 5.55 2.89 -12.35
CA MET A 341 4.18 2.61 -12.76
C MET A 341 3.19 3.70 -12.35
N ARG A 342 3.60 4.62 -11.49
CA ARG A 342 2.71 5.66 -10.95
C ARG A 342 2.41 6.71 -12.01
N VAL A 343 1.19 7.23 -12.01
CA VAL A 343 0.69 8.18 -13.02
C VAL A 343 1.49 9.48 -12.99
N GLU A 344 1.78 10.02 -11.81
CA GLU A 344 2.61 11.22 -11.63
C GLU A 344 4.03 11.03 -12.17
N THR A 345 4.64 9.86 -11.94
CA THR A 345 5.96 9.53 -12.47
C THR A 345 5.91 9.45 -13.99
N LEU A 346 4.95 8.72 -14.55
CA LEU A 346 4.81 8.58 -15.99
C LEU A 346 4.49 9.90 -16.68
N ARG A 347 3.70 10.77 -16.05
CA ARG A 347 3.41 12.12 -16.53
C ARG A 347 4.71 12.93 -16.64
N ARG A 348 5.54 12.90 -15.60
CA ARG A 348 6.84 13.58 -15.60
C ARG A 348 7.83 12.96 -16.57
N LEU A 349 7.89 11.63 -16.65
CA LEU A 349 8.76 10.90 -17.58
C LEU A 349 8.42 11.20 -19.04
N SER A 350 7.13 11.30 -19.38
CA SER A 350 6.66 11.56 -20.75
C SER A 350 6.62 13.04 -21.13
N ALA A 351 6.85 13.99 -20.24
CA ALA A 351 6.79 15.43 -20.58
C ALA A 351 7.62 15.80 -21.82
N GLY A 352 6.97 16.28 -22.88
CA GLY A 352 7.55 16.61 -24.19
C GLY A 352 8.00 15.41 -25.03
N THR A 353 7.62 14.18 -24.67
CA THR A 353 8.03 12.94 -25.34
C THR A 353 7.04 11.78 -25.07
N ARG A 354 7.48 10.54 -25.30
CA ARG A 354 6.75 9.31 -24.99
C ARG A 354 7.45 8.53 -23.87
N ALA A 355 6.67 8.01 -22.93
CA ALA A 355 7.12 7.07 -21.91
C ALA A 355 6.29 5.79 -21.91
N VAL A 356 6.91 4.67 -21.53
CA VAL A 356 6.28 3.36 -21.41
C VAL A 356 6.74 2.73 -20.11
N ALA A 357 5.84 2.36 -19.21
CA ALA A 357 6.19 1.60 -18.01
C ALA A 357 5.63 0.18 -18.10
N LEU A 358 6.38 -0.78 -17.57
CA LEU A 358 6.04 -2.19 -17.53
C LEU A 358 6.31 -2.74 -16.14
N GLN A 359 5.27 -3.22 -15.48
CA GLN A 359 5.37 -4.00 -14.25
C GLN A 359 5.45 -5.49 -14.60
N ILE A 360 6.53 -6.15 -14.18
CA ILE A 360 6.78 -7.54 -14.60
C ILE A 360 5.97 -8.54 -13.77
N ALA A 361 5.72 -8.26 -12.49
CA ALA A 361 4.99 -9.16 -11.59
C ALA A 361 3.55 -9.41 -12.06
N ASP A 362 2.80 -8.33 -12.31
CA ASP A 362 1.38 -8.40 -12.71
C ASP A 362 1.18 -8.23 -14.23
N LEU A 363 2.28 -8.10 -14.97
CA LEU A 363 2.32 -7.94 -16.42
C LEU A 363 1.44 -6.77 -16.88
N ARG A 364 1.54 -5.63 -16.18
CA ARG A 364 0.84 -4.38 -16.51
C ARG A 364 1.75 -3.45 -17.30
N MET A 365 1.19 -2.72 -18.25
CA MET A 365 1.93 -1.75 -19.06
C MET A 365 1.10 -0.49 -19.26
N HIS A 366 1.74 0.67 -19.13
CA HIS A 366 1.15 1.96 -19.48
C HIS A 366 1.98 2.65 -20.55
N VAL A 367 1.31 3.35 -21.46
CA VAL A 367 1.92 4.21 -22.47
C VAL A 367 1.41 5.62 -22.28
N PHE A 368 2.35 6.56 -22.14
CA PHE A 368 2.07 7.97 -21.97
C PHE A 368 2.73 8.80 -23.08
N ASP A 369 2.02 9.79 -23.58
CA ASP A 369 2.53 10.83 -24.48
C ASP A 369 2.31 12.19 -23.84
N ASP A 370 3.40 12.94 -23.67
CA ASP A 370 3.38 14.32 -23.18
C ASP A 370 2.53 14.53 -21.91
N GLY A 371 2.65 13.62 -20.96
CA GLY A 371 1.90 13.68 -19.70
C GLY A 371 0.58 12.93 -19.68
N ASP A 372 0.04 12.56 -20.84
CA ASP A 372 -1.27 11.94 -20.98
C ASP A 372 -1.18 10.43 -21.22
N ILE A 373 -2.05 9.67 -20.55
CA ILE A 373 -2.18 8.23 -20.78
C ILE A 373 -2.84 7.96 -22.13
N VAL A 374 -2.13 7.24 -22.99
CA VAL A 374 -2.57 6.86 -24.35
C VAL A 374 -3.07 5.42 -24.40
N SER A 375 -2.46 4.53 -23.64
CA SER A 375 -2.89 3.12 -23.57
C SER A 375 -2.53 2.51 -22.22
N GLU A 376 -3.37 1.58 -21.78
CA GLU A 376 -3.19 0.77 -20.58
C GLU A 376 -3.45 -0.70 -20.90
N PHE A 377 -2.60 -1.56 -20.35
CA PHE A 377 -2.69 -2.99 -20.46
C PHE A 377 -2.49 -3.62 -19.08
N GLY A 378 -3.36 -4.57 -18.72
CA GLY A 378 -3.18 -5.39 -17.52
C GLY A 378 -3.84 -6.74 -17.69
N THR A 379 -3.18 -7.79 -17.19
CA THR A 379 -3.70 -9.16 -17.29
C THR A 379 -4.86 -9.47 -16.35
N ASN A 380 -5.09 -8.59 -15.36
CA ASN A 380 -6.12 -8.73 -14.33
C ASN A 380 -7.17 -7.60 -14.33
N LEU A 381 -7.08 -6.63 -15.25
CA LEU A 381 -7.95 -5.45 -15.23
C LEU A 381 -9.12 -5.63 -16.20
N LEU A 382 -10.34 -5.52 -15.66
CA LEU A 382 -11.52 -5.11 -16.42
C LEU A 382 -11.26 -3.69 -16.93
N TRP A 383 -11.16 -3.56 -18.25
CA TRP A 383 -10.89 -2.33 -18.99
C TRP A 383 -11.82 -1.18 -18.58
N ARG A 384 -11.29 0.05 -18.47
CA ARG A 384 -12.12 1.26 -18.32
C ARG A 384 -12.68 1.66 -19.69
N GLU A 385 -14.00 1.59 -19.82
CA GLU A 385 -14.74 1.97 -21.03
C GLU A 385 -14.40 3.37 -21.55
N GLY A 386 -14.08 3.47 -22.86
CA GLY A 386 -14.23 4.71 -23.62
C GLY A 386 -12.99 5.36 -24.24
N ARG A 387 -11.80 4.73 -24.21
CA ARG A 387 -10.60 5.24 -24.94
C ARG A 387 -10.07 4.22 -25.93
N ALA A 388 -9.70 4.69 -27.13
CA ALA A 388 -9.08 3.86 -28.17
C ALA A 388 -7.73 3.32 -27.66
N ASP A 389 -7.61 2.00 -27.62
CA ASP A 389 -6.40 1.35 -27.12
C ASP A 389 -5.44 1.05 -28.29
N LEU A 390 -4.21 1.58 -28.19
CA LEU A 390 -3.14 1.35 -29.17
C LEU A 390 -2.88 -0.14 -29.43
N PHE A 391 -3.23 -1.02 -28.48
CA PHE A 391 -2.95 -2.44 -28.56
C PHE A 391 -4.17 -3.30 -28.82
N GLU A 392 -5.37 -2.76 -29.03
CA GLU A 392 -6.60 -3.54 -29.18
C GLU A 392 -6.46 -4.64 -30.25
N SER A 393 -6.08 -4.26 -31.47
CA SER A 393 -5.82 -5.21 -32.55
C SER A 393 -4.59 -6.11 -32.32
N ALA A 394 -3.64 -5.69 -31.47
CA ALA A 394 -2.48 -6.52 -31.13
C ALA A 394 -2.82 -7.57 -30.06
N LYS A 395 -3.72 -7.26 -29.11
CA LYS A 395 -4.22 -8.17 -28.08
C LYS A 395 -4.99 -9.32 -28.71
N GLU A 396 -5.95 -8.99 -29.58
CA GLU A 396 -6.75 -9.98 -30.33
C GLU A 396 -5.87 -10.95 -31.13
N ARG A 397 -4.83 -10.44 -31.80
CA ARG A 397 -3.92 -11.24 -32.63
C ARG A 397 -2.92 -12.07 -31.84
N SER A 398 -2.57 -11.66 -30.63
CA SER A 398 -1.51 -12.29 -29.83
C SER A 398 -2.03 -13.32 -28.84
N GLY A 399 -3.34 -13.35 -28.58
CA GLY A 399 -3.94 -14.23 -27.59
C GLY A 399 -3.54 -13.88 -26.15
N LEU A 400 -3.07 -12.65 -25.89
CA LEU A 400 -2.64 -12.17 -24.56
C LEU A 400 -3.77 -12.23 -23.51
N GLU A 401 -5.02 -12.22 -23.96
CA GLU A 401 -6.23 -12.35 -23.13
C GLU A 401 -6.61 -13.80 -22.81
N ALA A 402 -5.91 -14.80 -23.38
CA ALA A 402 -6.20 -16.19 -23.10
C ALA A 402 -5.87 -16.53 -21.63
N HIS A 403 -6.90 -16.96 -20.89
CA HIS A 403 -6.73 -17.52 -19.55
C HIS A 403 -5.81 -18.75 -19.60
N GLY A 404 -4.96 -18.93 -18.57
CA GLY A 404 -4.05 -20.07 -18.44
C GLY A 404 -2.65 -19.91 -19.07
N LEU A 405 -2.32 -18.75 -19.67
CA LEU A 405 -0.95 -18.48 -20.12
C LEU A 405 0.03 -18.35 -18.94
N THR A 406 1.18 -19.03 -19.03
CA THR A 406 2.25 -18.89 -18.03
C THR A 406 2.87 -17.48 -18.08
N ALA A 407 3.40 -16.99 -16.95
CA ALA A 407 4.08 -15.69 -16.87
C ALA A 407 5.20 -15.55 -17.92
N ARG A 408 5.94 -16.63 -18.20
CA ARG A 408 6.99 -16.68 -19.22
C ARG A 408 6.46 -16.42 -20.63
N VAL A 409 5.31 -17.00 -20.99
CA VAL A 409 4.69 -16.80 -22.31
C VAL A 409 4.15 -15.38 -22.43
N ARG A 410 3.46 -14.88 -21.41
CA ARG A 410 2.94 -13.51 -21.38
C ARG A 410 4.07 -12.47 -21.50
N LEU A 411 5.18 -12.67 -20.80
CA LEU A 411 6.36 -11.80 -20.92
C LEU A 411 6.96 -11.83 -22.33
N ALA A 412 6.99 -12.99 -22.99
CA ALA A 412 7.45 -13.10 -24.37
C ALA A 412 6.54 -12.35 -25.34
N LEU A 413 5.21 -12.41 -25.13
CA LEU A 413 4.22 -11.67 -25.92
C LEU A 413 4.37 -10.15 -25.70
N LEU A 414 4.52 -9.70 -24.46
CA LEU A 414 4.79 -8.29 -24.13
C LEU A 414 6.07 -7.77 -24.77
N ARG A 415 7.16 -8.54 -24.73
CA ARG A 415 8.41 -8.19 -25.47
C ARG A 415 8.16 -8.06 -26.97
N GLY A 416 7.35 -8.97 -27.54
CA GLY A 416 6.96 -8.91 -28.94
C GLY A 416 6.19 -7.64 -29.27
N LEU A 417 5.28 -7.24 -28.38
CA LEU A 417 4.42 -6.07 -28.50
C LEU A 417 5.23 -4.76 -28.37
N LEU A 418 6.10 -4.65 -27.35
CA LEU A 418 7.06 -3.54 -27.20
C LEU A 418 7.92 -3.34 -28.45
N ARG A 419 8.41 -4.45 -29.04
CA ARG A 419 9.24 -4.39 -30.24
C ARG A 419 8.46 -4.01 -31.49
N ARG A 420 7.28 -4.60 -31.71
CA ARG A 420 6.51 -4.44 -32.95
C ARG A 420 5.78 -3.11 -33.01
N GLU A 421 5.13 -2.74 -31.92
CA GLU A 421 4.23 -1.59 -31.89
C GLU A 421 4.94 -0.30 -31.44
N LEU A 422 5.97 -0.42 -30.58
CA LEU A 422 6.68 0.74 -30.01
C LEU A 422 8.15 0.84 -30.46
N GLY A 423 8.66 -0.15 -31.19
CA GLY A 423 10.06 -0.18 -31.64
C GLY A 423 11.08 -0.37 -30.49
N ILE A 424 10.63 -0.72 -29.29
CA ILE A 424 11.50 -0.88 -28.12
C ILE A 424 12.18 -2.25 -28.18
N VAL A 425 13.51 -2.24 -28.30
CA VAL A 425 14.33 -3.46 -28.27
C VAL A 425 15.36 -3.36 -27.14
N LEU A 426 15.09 -4.09 -26.06
CA LEU A 426 16.02 -4.26 -24.94
C LEU A 426 16.86 -5.52 -25.17
N ALA A 427 18.17 -5.34 -25.37
CA ALA A 427 19.10 -6.45 -25.55
C ALA A 427 19.18 -7.30 -24.28
N ASP A 428 19.41 -8.61 -24.42
CA ASP A 428 19.42 -9.53 -23.27
C ASP A 428 20.53 -9.23 -22.25
N HIS A 429 21.57 -8.48 -22.64
CA HIS A 429 22.64 -8.04 -21.74
C HIS A 429 22.47 -6.60 -21.23
N ALA A 430 21.46 -5.86 -21.68
CA ALA A 430 21.31 -4.44 -21.35
C ALA A 430 21.07 -4.21 -19.85
N LEU A 431 20.49 -5.18 -19.15
CA LEU A 431 20.28 -5.13 -17.69
C LEU A 431 21.45 -5.74 -16.91
N HIS A 432 22.45 -6.33 -17.57
CA HIS A 432 23.57 -7.00 -16.93
C HIS A 432 24.74 -6.06 -16.69
N GLY A 433 25.43 -6.25 -15.57
CA GLY A 433 26.60 -5.46 -15.20
C GLY A 433 26.29 -4.08 -14.64
N PRO A 434 27.32 -3.24 -14.45
CA PRO A 434 27.18 -1.92 -13.83
C PRO A 434 26.48 -0.94 -14.77
N LEU A 435 25.39 -0.34 -14.30
CA LEU A 435 24.63 0.70 -14.98
C LEU A 435 24.66 2.00 -14.17
N THR A 436 24.42 3.12 -14.84
CA THR A 436 24.24 4.43 -14.19
C THR A 436 23.08 4.33 -13.21
N ALA A 437 23.25 4.75 -11.96
CA ALA A 437 22.26 4.51 -10.92
C ALA A 437 22.29 5.62 -9.87
N ALA A 438 21.13 5.90 -9.29
CA ALA A 438 20.99 6.87 -8.22
C ALA A 438 19.83 6.50 -7.30
N HIS A 439 19.91 6.97 -6.05
CA HIS A 439 18.74 7.09 -5.20
C HIS A 439 17.86 8.24 -5.67
N PHE A 440 16.57 8.10 -5.48
CA PHE A 440 15.60 9.15 -5.78
C PHE A 440 14.61 9.31 -4.63
N LEU A 441 14.04 10.51 -4.52
CA LEU A 441 12.85 10.72 -3.71
C LEU A 441 11.63 10.44 -4.60
N PRO A 442 10.69 9.58 -4.19
CA PRO A 442 9.42 9.43 -4.89
C PRO A 442 8.76 10.79 -5.16
N LEU A 443 8.09 10.93 -6.32
CA LEU A 443 7.32 12.13 -6.62
C LEU A 443 6.08 12.24 -5.72
N LEU A 444 5.50 13.44 -5.64
CA LEU A 444 4.25 13.64 -4.92
C LEU A 444 3.10 12.94 -5.64
N HIS A 445 2.30 12.20 -4.88
CA HIS A 445 1.11 11.57 -5.42
C HIS A 445 0.07 12.58 -5.84
N ASP A 446 -0.62 12.27 -6.94
CA ASP A 446 -1.91 12.88 -7.21
C ASP A 446 -2.85 12.56 -6.03
N PRO A 447 -3.37 13.57 -5.31
CA PRO A 447 -4.36 13.35 -4.27
C PRO A 447 -5.61 12.71 -4.89
N PRO A 448 -6.34 11.89 -4.13
CA PRO A 448 -7.49 11.15 -4.66
C PRO A 448 -8.53 12.11 -5.24
N ALA A 449 -8.87 11.93 -6.51
CA ALA A 449 -9.80 12.80 -7.23
C ALA A 449 -11.25 12.69 -6.75
N ALA A 450 -11.60 11.60 -6.06
CA ALA A 450 -12.97 11.26 -5.68
C ALA A 450 -13.01 10.69 -4.25
N SER A 451 -12.58 11.49 -3.29
CA SER A 451 -12.98 11.26 -1.90
C SER A 451 -14.25 12.08 -1.67
N SER A 452 -15.36 11.44 -1.33
CA SER A 452 -16.57 12.15 -0.89
C SER A 452 -16.49 12.38 0.62
N PHE A 453 -17.11 13.46 1.08
CA PHE A 453 -17.50 13.52 2.48
C PHE A 453 -18.43 12.34 2.80
N GLY A 454 -18.41 11.86 4.05
CA GLY A 454 -19.55 11.12 4.56
C GLY A 454 -20.83 11.96 4.38
N GLU A 455 -21.96 11.32 4.10
CA GLU A 455 -23.20 11.98 3.67
C GLU A 455 -23.59 13.19 4.55
N GLY A 456 -23.39 13.10 5.87
CA GLY A 456 -23.69 14.21 6.80
C GLY A 456 -22.86 15.47 6.56
N MET A 457 -21.52 15.36 6.54
CA MET A 457 -20.64 16.52 6.36
C MET A 457 -20.77 17.12 4.95
N GLY A 458 -20.98 16.27 3.94
CA GLY A 458 -21.20 16.74 2.56
C GLY A 458 -22.42 17.66 2.45
N ARG A 459 -23.52 17.32 3.13
CA ARG A 459 -24.72 18.16 3.20
C ARG A 459 -24.47 19.47 3.93
N LEU A 460 -23.83 19.41 5.10
CA LEU A 460 -23.57 20.60 5.92
C LEU A 460 -22.66 21.62 5.22
N LEU A 461 -21.75 21.15 4.38
CA LEU A 461 -20.83 22.01 3.63
C LEU A 461 -21.34 22.38 2.24
N ALA A 462 -22.45 21.81 1.77
CA ALA A 462 -22.95 22.02 0.42
C ALA A 462 -23.14 23.51 0.09
N ASP A 463 -23.73 24.26 1.01
CA ASP A 463 -24.06 25.68 0.83
C ASP A 463 -22.94 26.64 1.25
N VAL A 464 -21.82 26.13 1.77
CA VAL A 464 -20.70 26.94 2.26
C VAL A 464 -19.91 27.49 1.07
N PRO A 465 -19.70 28.80 0.91
CA PRO A 465 -18.91 29.33 -0.19
C PRO A 465 -17.46 28.79 -0.18
N ASP A 466 -16.93 28.44 -1.35
CA ASP A 466 -15.60 27.83 -1.49
C ASP A 466 -14.48 28.63 -0.84
N GLN A 467 -14.56 29.97 -0.86
CA GLN A 467 -13.59 30.84 -0.19
C GLN A 467 -13.61 30.65 1.33
N ARG A 468 -14.80 30.52 1.92
CA ARG A 468 -14.96 30.32 3.36
C ARG A 468 -14.51 28.92 3.76
N LEU A 469 -14.90 27.91 2.97
CA LEU A 469 -14.43 26.54 3.17
C LEU A 469 -12.90 26.47 3.07
N ARG A 470 -12.28 27.11 2.07
CA ARG A 470 -10.81 27.19 1.95
C ARG A 470 -10.17 27.80 3.19
N SER A 471 -10.71 28.91 3.70
CA SER A 471 -10.17 29.55 4.90
C SER A 471 -10.23 28.63 6.12
N ALA A 472 -11.35 27.94 6.31
CA ALA A 472 -11.50 26.98 7.41
C ALA A 472 -10.53 25.80 7.24
N LEU A 473 -10.48 25.18 6.07
CA LEU A 473 -9.51 24.10 5.78
C LEU A 473 -8.06 24.54 5.96
N THR A 474 -7.73 25.79 5.63
CA THR A 474 -6.39 26.35 5.88
C THR A 474 -6.08 26.42 7.37
N GLY A 475 -7.06 26.83 8.19
CA GLY A 475 -6.96 26.76 9.66
C GLY A 475 -6.78 25.33 10.16
N GLN A 476 -7.54 24.39 9.61
CA GLN A 476 -7.43 22.97 9.96
C GLN A 476 -6.03 22.41 9.62
N VAL A 477 -5.53 22.63 8.41
CA VAL A 477 -4.20 22.15 7.99
C VAL A 477 -3.08 22.86 8.76
N ARG A 478 -3.24 24.14 9.12
CA ARG A 478 -2.28 24.83 10.00
C ARG A 478 -2.17 24.14 11.36
N HIS A 479 -3.30 23.79 11.96
CA HIS A 479 -3.31 23.04 13.22
C HIS A 479 -2.70 21.64 13.07
N LEU A 480 -2.94 20.94 11.94
CA LEU A 480 -2.26 19.66 11.65
C LEU A 480 -0.74 19.84 11.55
N ALA A 481 -0.29 20.88 10.86
CA ALA A 481 1.11 21.16 10.66
C ALA A 481 1.82 21.51 11.98
N GLU A 482 1.19 22.28 12.84
CA GLU A 482 1.71 22.60 14.18
C GLU A 482 1.84 21.33 15.04
N ARG A 483 0.79 20.51 15.10
CA ARG A 483 0.77 19.29 15.94
C ARG A 483 1.72 18.20 15.47
N SER A 484 1.93 18.08 14.16
CA SER A 484 2.88 17.12 13.58
C SER A 484 4.32 17.65 13.51
N GLY A 485 4.53 18.90 13.95
CA GLY A 485 5.80 19.60 13.80
C GLY A 485 6.19 19.90 12.34
N LEU A 486 5.29 19.71 11.36
CA LEU A 486 5.51 20.08 9.96
C LEU A 486 5.62 21.60 9.80
N ALA A 487 4.97 22.38 10.67
CA ALA A 487 5.03 23.85 10.66
C ALA A 487 6.42 24.42 11.01
N THR A 488 7.37 23.59 11.45
CA THR A 488 8.77 24.00 11.67
C THR A 488 9.51 24.32 10.38
N TYR A 489 8.98 23.90 9.23
CA TYR A 489 9.56 24.17 7.92
C TYR A 489 8.99 25.48 7.34
N PRO A 490 9.83 26.47 7.00
CA PRO A 490 9.36 27.77 6.53
C PRO A 490 8.57 27.68 5.22
N GLU A 491 8.94 26.76 4.32
CA GLU A 491 8.22 26.48 3.09
C GLU A 491 6.77 26.04 3.31
N VAL A 492 6.47 25.36 4.43
CA VAL A 492 5.12 24.93 4.80
C VAL A 492 4.29 26.11 5.30
N GLY A 493 4.87 26.96 6.17
CA GLY A 493 4.20 28.17 6.65
C GLY A 493 3.86 29.12 5.50
N GLN A 494 4.82 29.34 4.59
CA GLN A 494 4.62 30.16 3.40
C GLN A 494 3.49 29.61 2.51
N ALA A 495 3.46 28.31 2.26
CA ALA A 495 2.40 27.68 1.46
C ALA A 495 1.01 27.87 2.08
N LEU A 496 0.89 27.75 3.40
CA LEU A 496 -0.38 27.97 4.11
C LEU A 496 -0.83 29.43 4.07
N ASP A 497 0.09 30.38 4.14
CA ASP A 497 -0.22 31.80 3.99
C ASP A 497 -0.67 32.14 2.57
N ASP A 498 -0.01 31.54 1.56
CA ASP A 498 -0.37 31.72 0.15
C ASP A 498 -1.77 31.15 -0.16
N VAL A 499 -2.08 29.93 0.34
CA VAL A 499 -3.43 29.35 0.25
C VAL A 499 -4.47 30.24 0.94
N GLY A 500 -4.14 30.79 2.11
CA GLY A 500 -5.01 31.73 2.83
C GLY A 500 -5.30 33.01 2.04
N ARG A 501 -4.37 33.45 1.19
CA ARG A 501 -4.54 34.57 0.24
C ARG A 501 -5.27 34.17 -1.05
N GLY A 502 -5.67 32.90 -1.17
CA GLY A 502 -6.40 32.37 -2.31
C GLY A 502 -5.51 31.83 -3.43
N TRP A 503 -4.20 31.69 -3.22
CA TRP A 503 -3.33 31.01 -4.18
C TRP A 503 -3.63 29.51 -4.19
N THR A 504 -3.76 28.96 -5.39
CA THR A 504 -3.86 27.52 -5.64
C THR A 504 -3.08 27.24 -6.92
N GLY A 505 -2.27 26.19 -6.92
CA GLY A 505 -1.43 25.84 -8.05
C GLY A 505 -0.67 24.54 -7.81
N PRO A 506 -0.13 23.90 -8.86
CA PRO A 506 0.65 22.69 -8.68
C PRO A 506 1.87 22.97 -7.81
N VAL A 507 2.12 22.09 -6.84
CA VAL A 507 3.40 22.07 -6.13
C VAL A 507 4.40 21.44 -7.08
N ASP A 508 5.33 22.25 -7.58
CA ASP A 508 6.48 21.72 -8.30
C ASP A 508 7.25 20.77 -7.39
N ASP A 509 7.41 19.52 -7.81
CA ASP A 509 8.11 18.45 -7.09
C ASP A 509 9.53 18.84 -6.67
N ASP A 510 10.18 19.74 -7.43
CA ASP A 510 11.55 20.18 -7.19
C ASP A 510 11.62 21.54 -6.46
N SER A 511 10.48 22.18 -6.21
CA SER A 511 10.40 23.36 -5.34
C SER A 511 10.79 23.01 -3.89
N PRO A 512 11.18 23.99 -3.05
CA PRO A 512 11.45 23.73 -1.64
C PRO A 512 10.30 23.01 -0.91
N LEU A 513 9.05 23.38 -1.22
CA LEU A 513 7.86 22.71 -0.68
C LEU A 513 7.74 21.27 -1.22
N GLY A 514 7.88 21.07 -2.54
CA GLY A 514 7.82 19.76 -3.16
C GLY A 514 8.83 18.77 -2.56
N LEU A 515 10.09 19.19 -2.47
CA LEU A 515 11.15 18.39 -1.86
C LEU A 515 10.87 18.08 -0.38
N ARG A 516 10.30 19.02 0.37
CA ARG A 516 9.93 18.79 1.77
C ARG A 516 8.87 17.70 1.90
N LEU A 517 7.77 17.83 1.15
CA LEU A 517 6.67 16.89 1.19
C LEU A 517 7.11 15.48 0.74
N ARG A 518 7.93 15.39 -0.32
CA ARG A 518 8.54 14.14 -0.79
C ARG A 518 9.48 13.51 0.24
N THR A 519 10.24 14.31 0.97
CA THR A 519 11.13 13.84 2.04
C THR A 519 10.33 13.25 3.21
N VAL A 520 9.29 13.96 3.68
CA VAL A 520 8.41 13.47 4.75
C VAL A 520 7.78 12.12 4.39
N ARG A 521 7.33 11.98 3.14
CA ARG A 521 6.81 10.72 2.61
C ARG A 521 7.87 9.62 2.63
N ALA A 522 9.07 9.91 2.11
CA ALA A 522 10.16 8.95 2.03
C ALA A 522 10.60 8.45 3.42
N GLU A 523 10.60 9.31 4.44
CA GLU A 523 10.84 8.92 5.84
C GLU A 523 9.80 7.91 6.33
N THR A 524 8.51 8.21 6.11
CA THR A 524 7.41 7.34 6.54
C THR A 524 7.46 5.98 5.84
N GLN A 525 7.75 5.96 4.54
CA GLN A 525 7.93 4.71 3.78
C GLN A 525 9.15 3.91 4.26
N ALA A 526 10.27 4.58 4.56
CA ALA A 526 11.45 3.93 5.11
C ALA A 526 11.15 3.23 6.46
N ILE A 527 10.34 3.87 7.32
CA ILE A 527 9.90 3.31 8.60
C ILE A 527 9.03 2.08 8.39
N GLN A 528 7.98 2.19 7.57
CA GLN A 528 7.08 1.08 7.27
C GLN A 528 7.84 -0.11 6.68
N ARG A 529 8.84 0.15 5.83
CA ARG A 529 9.69 -0.87 5.21
C ARG A 529 10.47 -1.66 6.24
N ILE A 530 11.11 -0.97 7.19
CA ILE A 530 11.86 -1.63 8.27
C ILE A 530 10.93 -2.49 9.12
N ARG A 531 9.71 -2.01 9.42
CA ARG A 531 8.72 -2.80 10.17
C ARG A 531 8.32 -4.08 9.43
N TYR A 532 8.09 -3.97 8.12
CA TYR A 532 7.72 -5.13 7.30
C TYR A 532 8.84 -6.17 7.25
N VAL A 533 10.09 -5.73 7.01
CA VAL A 533 11.25 -6.63 6.94
C VAL A 533 11.60 -7.22 8.31
N GLY A 534 11.53 -6.40 9.38
CA GLY A 534 11.84 -6.83 10.75
C GLY A 534 10.92 -7.94 11.27
N ARG A 535 9.65 -7.96 10.84
CA ARG A 535 8.72 -9.07 11.16
C ARG A 535 9.10 -10.40 10.49
N ARG A 536 9.92 -10.39 9.44
CA ARG A 536 10.30 -11.59 8.65
C ARG A 536 11.66 -12.21 9.00
N GLY A 537 12.38 -11.72 10.01
CA GLY A 537 13.39 -12.55 10.71
C GLY A 537 14.86 -12.13 10.61
N ALA A 538 15.23 -11.00 11.20
CA ALA A 538 16.62 -10.77 11.63
C ALA A 538 16.66 -10.28 13.09
N PRO A 539 16.98 -11.15 14.06
CA PRO A 539 17.24 -10.73 15.44
C PRO A 539 18.51 -9.87 15.47
N GLY A 540 18.39 -8.62 15.89
CA GLY A 540 19.54 -7.80 16.30
C GLY A 540 19.99 -6.69 15.36
N GLU A 541 19.27 -6.36 14.27
CA GLU A 541 19.53 -5.08 13.59
C GLU A 541 18.92 -3.91 14.37
N PRO A 542 19.72 -2.96 14.87
CA PRO A 542 19.19 -1.78 15.52
C PRO A 542 18.61 -0.86 14.45
N THR A 543 17.30 -0.85 14.28
CA THR A 543 16.63 0.36 13.78
C THR A 543 15.55 0.78 14.75
N ALA A 544 16.07 1.31 15.86
CA ALA A 544 15.39 1.83 17.02
C ALA A 544 14.75 3.19 16.71
N LEU A 545 13.67 3.20 15.94
CA LEU A 545 12.63 4.20 16.18
C LEU A 545 11.64 3.57 17.13
N ASN A 546 11.28 4.28 18.20
CA ASN A 546 10.21 3.82 19.07
C ASN A 546 8.85 4.11 18.40
N ARG A 547 7.78 3.48 18.88
CA ARG A 547 6.42 3.66 18.35
C ARG A 547 5.96 5.13 18.32
N VAL A 548 6.48 5.96 19.24
CA VAL A 548 6.17 7.40 19.32
C VAL A 548 6.76 8.13 18.11
N GLU A 549 8.03 7.86 17.78
CA GLU A 549 8.69 8.43 16.61
C GLU A 549 8.05 7.96 15.29
N GLU A 550 7.65 6.69 15.22
CA GLU A 550 6.91 6.17 14.06
C GLU A 550 5.59 6.91 13.85
N LEU A 551 4.80 7.08 14.92
CA LEU A 551 3.52 7.78 14.87
C LEU A 551 3.70 9.26 14.51
N ALA A 552 4.77 9.89 15.00
CA ALA A 552 5.08 11.27 14.67
C ALA A 552 5.36 11.46 13.17
N TRP A 553 6.11 10.55 12.54
CA TRP A 553 6.32 10.58 11.09
C TRP A 553 5.04 10.32 10.30
N TRP A 554 4.24 9.35 10.71
CA TRP A 554 2.94 9.07 10.10
C TRP A 554 2.05 10.33 10.08
N ARG A 555 1.91 11.00 11.23
CA ARG A 555 1.12 12.24 11.32
C ARG A 555 1.68 13.39 10.49
N ARG A 556 3.00 13.47 10.38
CA ARG A 556 3.67 14.46 9.53
C ARG A 556 3.38 14.20 8.05
N GLU A 557 3.31 12.94 7.63
CA GLU A 557 2.89 12.54 6.28
C GLU A 557 1.43 12.87 6.01
N GLU A 558 0.52 12.57 6.95
CA GLU A 558 -0.90 12.91 6.80
C GLU A 558 -1.10 14.44 6.70
N ALA A 559 -0.41 15.22 7.52
CA ALA A 559 -0.42 16.68 7.44
C ALA A 559 0.16 17.20 6.11
N ALA A 560 1.24 16.58 5.62
CA ALA A 560 1.84 16.89 4.33
C ALA A 560 0.90 16.56 3.16
N SER A 561 0.22 15.42 3.21
CA SER A 561 -0.79 14.99 2.24
C SER A 561 -2.02 15.92 2.25
N ALA A 562 -2.48 16.33 3.44
CA ALA A 562 -3.56 17.31 3.58
C ALA A 562 -3.18 18.69 3.01
N LEU A 563 -1.96 19.16 3.27
CA LEU A 563 -1.44 20.39 2.67
C LEU A 563 -1.35 20.29 1.15
N HIS A 564 -0.80 19.19 0.63
CA HIS A 564 -0.68 18.98 -0.81
C HIS A 564 -2.06 19.00 -1.49
N ALA A 565 -3.03 18.29 -0.94
CA ALA A 565 -4.41 18.29 -1.43
C ALA A 565 -5.04 19.70 -1.38
N LEU A 566 -4.85 20.44 -0.29
CA LEU A 566 -5.41 21.80 -0.14
C LEU A 566 -4.82 22.80 -1.15
N VAL A 567 -3.54 22.65 -1.50
CA VAL A 567 -2.86 23.51 -2.49
C VAL A 567 -3.32 23.19 -3.91
N LEU A 568 -3.46 21.91 -4.23
CA LEU A 568 -3.69 21.43 -5.60
C LEU A 568 -5.17 21.37 -6.00
N LEU A 569 -6.05 21.03 -5.04
CA LEU A 569 -7.44 20.69 -5.34
C LEU A 569 -8.42 21.82 -4.98
N PRO A 570 -9.60 21.86 -5.62
CA PRO A 570 -10.71 22.67 -5.14
C PRO A 570 -11.04 22.34 -3.66
N PRO A 571 -11.42 23.32 -2.82
CA PRO A 571 -11.60 23.12 -1.38
C PRO A 571 -12.50 21.94 -1.01
N ARG A 572 -13.58 21.74 -1.77
CA ARG A 572 -14.53 20.63 -1.55
C ARG A 572 -13.94 19.25 -1.81
N VAL A 573 -13.01 19.15 -2.76
CA VAL A 573 -12.31 17.90 -3.10
C VAL A 573 -11.13 17.68 -2.14
N ALA A 574 -10.46 18.75 -1.70
CA ALA A 574 -9.40 18.67 -0.70
C ALA A 574 -9.92 18.27 0.69
N ALA A 575 -11.13 18.70 1.05
CA ALA A 575 -11.61 18.60 2.42
C ALA A 575 -11.71 17.16 2.98
N PRO A 576 -12.13 16.13 2.23
CA PRO A 576 -12.08 14.75 2.72
C PRO A 576 -10.66 14.27 3.03
N VAL A 577 -9.64 14.72 2.29
CA VAL A 577 -8.23 14.42 2.57
C VAL A 577 -7.78 15.11 3.86
N VAL A 578 -8.13 16.39 4.02
CA VAL A 578 -7.85 17.15 5.27
C VAL A 578 -8.54 16.50 6.47
N GLN A 579 -9.78 16.05 6.30
CA GLN A 579 -10.54 15.32 7.30
C GLN A 579 -9.87 14.01 7.69
N HIS A 580 -9.40 13.22 6.71
CA HIS A 580 -8.77 11.93 6.99
C HIS A 580 -7.52 12.09 7.88
N ALA A 581 -6.81 13.21 7.74
CA ALA A 581 -5.67 13.55 8.58
C ALA A 581 -6.06 14.06 10.00
N ARG A 582 -7.34 14.35 10.26
CA ARG A 582 -7.82 14.77 11.59
C ARG A 582 -8.12 13.55 12.46
N HIS A 583 -7.28 13.36 13.46
CA HIS A 583 -7.49 12.34 14.49
C HIS A 583 -8.18 12.86 15.74
N THR A 584 -8.23 14.18 15.95
CA THR A 584 -8.80 14.77 17.17
C THR A 584 -10.31 14.60 17.22
N PRO A 585 -10.85 14.08 18.34
CA PRO A 585 -12.28 14.12 18.60
C PRO A 585 -12.84 15.53 18.41
N HIS A 586 -14.05 15.61 17.87
CA HIS A 586 -14.78 16.87 17.67
C HIS A 586 -14.24 17.83 16.59
N TRP A 587 -13.24 17.44 15.77
CA TRP A 587 -12.75 18.29 14.67
C TRP A 587 -13.87 18.77 13.72
N ARG A 588 -14.95 17.98 13.59
CA ARG A 588 -16.14 18.36 12.82
C ARG A 588 -16.85 19.57 13.40
N ALA A 589 -16.99 19.63 14.73
CA ALA A 589 -17.56 20.77 15.42
C ALA A 589 -16.67 22.00 15.25
N ASP A 590 -15.34 21.83 15.33
CA ASP A 590 -14.38 22.91 15.10
C ASP A 590 -14.46 23.44 13.67
N LEU A 591 -14.50 22.55 12.67
CA LEU A 591 -14.66 22.94 11.26
C LEU A 591 -15.98 23.69 11.05
N LEU A 592 -17.08 23.20 11.61
CA LEU A 592 -18.36 23.91 11.53
C LEU A 592 -18.30 25.28 12.21
N ALA A 593 -17.64 25.39 13.37
CA ALA A 593 -17.46 26.67 14.06
C ALA A 593 -16.63 27.64 13.20
N GLU A 594 -15.55 27.19 12.58
CA GLU A 594 -14.72 28.01 11.67
C GLU A 594 -15.48 28.44 10.42
N VAL A 595 -16.32 27.56 9.86
CA VAL A 595 -17.11 27.85 8.66
C VAL A 595 -18.33 28.74 8.96
N THR A 596 -18.87 28.67 10.18
CA THR A 596 -20.02 29.48 10.60
C THR A 596 -19.63 30.78 11.27
N ALA A 597 -18.37 30.91 11.72
CA ALA A 597 -17.82 32.15 12.23
C ALA A 597 -18.02 33.25 11.18
N VAL A 598 -19.00 34.12 11.45
CA VAL A 598 -19.22 35.33 10.65
C VAL A 598 -17.92 36.10 10.72
N CYS A 599 -17.28 36.32 9.57
CA CYS A 599 -16.18 37.27 9.46
C CYS A 599 -16.69 38.62 9.99
N SER A 600 -16.47 38.88 11.27
CA SER A 600 -16.63 40.18 11.89
C SER A 600 -15.36 40.93 11.54
N GLY A 601 -15.24 41.29 10.25
CA GLY A 601 -14.11 41.99 9.65
C GLY A 601 -14.62 43.10 8.77
#